data_AF-A0A267TKP6-F1
#
_entry.id   AF-A0A267TKP6-F1
#
_cell.length_a   1.000
_cell.length_b   1.000
_cell.length_c   1.000
_cell.angle_alpha   90.00
_cell.angle_beta   90.00
_cell.angle_gamma   90.00
#
_symmetry.space_group_name_H-M   'P 1'
#
loop_
_entity.id
_entity.type
_entity.pdbx_description
1 polymer ?
#
loop_
_entity_poly.entity_id
_entity_poly.type
_entity_poly.pdbx_seq_one_letter_code
_entity_poly.pdbx_strand_id
1 'polypeptide(L)'
;MSLVYIEKIPSNLRTAFENTVKAICSDLGIKNPDWLMIVMWAESRLNPQARNPKGTATGLIQFLESTAKDLGTSTAALYKMNHVQQLPYVREYLKRRIKERGVPKDAYQLYFLVHFPIAFGKADNTVLYRRGTTAYDSNPLDYNADGVVTVAEVKLFLNKALPVGYDKTNLTTGSISSQTGRALLWIIGICFFVATGYFIVRPDSWQAVKALIKDFFKQTIKVFK
;
A
#
# COMPACT_ATOMS: atom_id res chain seq x y z
N MET A 1 -16.24 2.40 0.84
CA MET A 1 -15.24 1.44 1.37
C MET A 1 -14.28 2.20 2.26
N SER A 2 -13.84 1.56 3.36
CA SER A 2 -12.84 2.15 4.25
C SER A 2 -11.43 2.04 3.69
N LEU A 3 -10.57 2.98 4.06
CA LEU A 3 -9.18 2.98 3.62
C LEU A 3 -8.38 1.80 4.19
N VAL A 4 -7.37 1.35 3.44
CA VAL A 4 -6.39 0.38 3.95
C VAL A 4 -5.69 0.91 5.21
N TYR A 5 -5.46 0.04 6.19
CA TYR A 5 -4.86 0.36 7.50
C TYR A 5 -5.65 1.31 8.40
N ILE A 6 -6.91 1.64 8.08
CA ILE A 6 -7.71 2.54 8.92
C ILE A 6 -7.84 2.03 10.36
N GLU A 7 -7.80 0.72 10.57
CA GLU A 7 -7.87 0.10 11.89
C GLU A 7 -6.66 0.44 12.78
N LYS A 8 -5.53 0.84 12.18
CA LYS A 8 -4.31 1.28 12.87
C LYS A 8 -4.42 2.71 13.42
N ILE A 9 -5.38 3.49 12.95
CA ILE A 9 -5.67 4.83 13.46
C ILE A 9 -6.52 4.70 14.73
N PRO A 10 -6.27 5.51 15.79
CA PRO A 10 -7.11 5.57 16.99
C PRO A 10 -8.59 5.73 16.64
N SER A 11 -9.45 4.93 17.27
CA SER A 11 -10.88 4.82 16.90
C SER A 11 -11.61 6.17 16.87
N ASN A 12 -11.30 7.06 17.83
CA ASN A 12 -11.87 8.40 17.92
C ASN A 12 -11.40 9.36 16.81
N LEU A 13 -10.35 9.01 16.05
CA LEU A 13 -9.83 9.82 14.94
C LEU A 13 -10.13 9.23 13.56
N ARG A 14 -10.51 7.95 13.46
CA ARG A 14 -10.66 7.23 12.18
C ARG A 14 -11.51 7.96 11.16
N THR A 15 -12.73 8.36 11.53
CA THR A 15 -13.65 9.02 10.60
C THR A 15 -13.08 10.34 10.07
N ALA A 16 -12.54 11.17 10.96
CA ALA A 16 -11.94 12.45 10.57
C ALA A 16 -10.71 12.21 9.66
N PHE A 17 -9.83 11.30 10.06
CA PHE A 17 -8.63 10.95 9.31
C PHE A 17 -8.94 10.43 7.91
N GLU A 18 -9.85 9.47 7.81
CA GLU A 18 -10.28 8.88 6.54
C GLU A 18 -10.89 9.92 5.61
N ASN A 19 -11.80 10.76 6.12
CA ASN A 19 -12.43 11.82 5.33
C ASN A 19 -11.40 12.84 4.84
N THR A 20 -10.46 13.25 5.70
CA THR A 20 -9.41 14.20 5.31
C THR A 20 -8.45 13.60 4.28
N VAL A 21 -8.03 12.33 4.42
CA VAL A 21 -7.19 11.66 3.40
C VAL A 21 -7.91 11.58 2.05
N LYS A 22 -9.19 11.20 2.04
CA LYS A 22 -10.00 11.18 0.81
C LYS A 22 -10.12 12.57 0.17
N ALA A 23 -10.36 13.60 0.98
CA ALA A 23 -10.44 14.98 0.51
C ALA A 23 -9.10 15.44 -0.10
N ILE A 24 -7.97 15.18 0.56
CA ILE A 24 -6.63 15.49 0.04
C ILE A 24 -6.42 14.83 -1.32
N CYS A 25 -6.72 13.53 -1.43
CA CYS A 25 -6.52 12.81 -2.69
C CYS A 25 -7.43 13.35 -3.80
N SER A 26 -8.69 13.65 -3.48
CA SER A 26 -9.63 14.27 -4.43
C SER A 26 -9.12 15.64 -4.91
N ASP A 27 -8.73 16.52 -3.99
CA ASP A 27 -8.22 17.87 -4.29
C ASP A 27 -6.96 17.85 -5.17
N LEU A 28 -6.09 16.87 -4.96
CA LEU A 28 -4.79 16.78 -5.62
C LEU A 28 -4.78 15.86 -6.85
N GLY A 29 -5.93 15.31 -7.23
CA GLY A 29 -6.06 14.40 -8.38
C GLY A 29 -5.43 13.01 -8.18
N ILE A 30 -5.18 12.61 -6.93
CA ILE A 30 -4.66 11.27 -6.59
C ILE A 30 -5.82 10.28 -6.68
N LYS A 31 -5.76 9.38 -7.67
CA LYS A 31 -6.89 8.54 -8.08
C LYS A 31 -7.34 7.52 -7.03
N ASN A 32 -6.43 7.06 -6.18
CA ASN A 32 -6.74 6.07 -5.15
C ASN A 32 -6.22 6.53 -3.78
N PRO A 33 -7.10 6.85 -2.82
CA PRO A 33 -6.72 7.22 -1.46
C PRO A 33 -5.90 6.18 -0.68
N ASP A 34 -6.02 4.89 -1.03
CA ASP A 34 -5.20 3.84 -0.40
C ASP A 34 -3.71 4.04 -0.68
N TRP A 35 -3.34 4.68 -1.80
CA TRP A 35 -1.94 4.98 -2.10
C TRP A 35 -1.32 5.86 -1.02
N LEU A 36 -2.04 6.89 -0.57
CA LEU A 36 -1.53 7.78 0.47
C LEU A 36 -1.43 7.06 1.81
N MET A 37 -2.37 6.16 2.12
CA MET A 37 -2.28 5.30 3.31
C MET A 37 -1.05 4.40 3.30
N ILE A 38 -0.78 3.75 2.18
CA ILE A 38 0.36 2.84 2.01
C ILE A 38 1.67 3.63 2.11
N VAL A 39 1.74 4.83 1.53
CA VAL A 39 2.91 5.71 1.65
C VAL A 39 3.15 6.12 3.11
N MET A 40 2.13 6.60 3.82
CA MET A 40 2.29 6.95 5.24
C MET A 40 2.64 5.72 6.11
N TRP A 41 2.14 4.54 5.75
CA TRP A 41 2.49 3.30 6.41
C TRP A 41 3.96 2.90 6.16
N ALA A 42 4.45 3.03 4.93
CA ALA A 42 5.84 2.75 4.58
C ALA A 42 6.81 3.70 5.29
N GLU A 43 6.45 4.97 5.43
CA GLU A 43 7.28 5.99 6.07
C GLU A 43 7.30 5.90 7.61
N SER A 44 6.15 5.66 8.25
CA SER A 44 6.02 5.83 9.70
C SER A 44 5.17 4.76 10.40
N ARG A 45 4.64 3.78 9.65
CA ARG A 45 3.58 2.86 10.13
C ARG A 45 2.37 3.63 10.68
N LEU A 46 2.04 4.75 10.04
CA LEU A 46 1.00 5.70 10.46
C LEU A 46 1.22 6.32 11.85
N ASN A 47 2.42 6.25 12.43
CA ASN A 47 2.70 6.84 13.74
C ASN A 47 3.08 8.34 13.60
N PRO A 48 2.26 9.28 14.09
CA PRO A 48 2.57 10.70 13.98
C PRO A 48 3.72 11.15 14.89
N GLN A 49 4.12 10.32 15.86
CA GLN A 49 5.31 10.52 16.71
C GLN A 49 6.54 9.76 16.20
N ALA A 50 6.48 9.10 15.04
CA ALA A 50 7.66 8.42 14.49
C ALA A 50 8.78 9.42 14.27
N ARG A 51 9.97 9.13 14.82
CA ARG A 51 11.19 9.94 14.64
C ARG A 51 12.34 9.04 14.22
N ASN A 52 13.05 9.44 13.17
CA ASN A 52 14.27 8.75 12.78
C ASN A 52 15.40 9.08 13.79
N PRO A 53 16.00 8.09 14.47
CA PRO A 53 17.08 8.35 15.44
C PRO A 53 18.34 8.92 14.80
N LYS A 54 18.54 8.70 13.50
CA LYS A 54 19.71 9.16 12.73
C LYS A 54 19.47 10.49 12.00
N GLY A 55 18.34 11.16 12.22
CA GLY A 55 18.00 12.38 11.49
C GLY A 55 16.84 13.17 12.09
N THR A 56 16.25 14.06 11.27
CA THR A 56 15.15 14.95 11.68
C THR A 56 13.78 14.47 11.23
N ALA A 57 13.73 13.47 10.35
CA ALA A 57 12.51 12.87 9.83
C ALA A 57 11.50 12.56 10.96
N THR A 58 10.32 13.17 10.86
CA THR A 58 9.27 13.10 11.89
C THR A 58 7.86 12.97 11.29
N GLY A 59 6.99 12.18 11.92
CA GLY A 59 5.56 12.13 11.60
C GLY A 59 5.18 11.25 10.41
N LEU A 60 3.93 11.41 9.94
CA LEU A 60 3.24 10.49 9.03
C LEU A 60 3.99 10.19 7.73
N ILE A 61 4.63 11.20 7.15
CA ILE A 61 5.44 11.10 5.93
C ILE A 61 6.93 11.39 6.19
N GLN A 62 7.37 11.30 7.44
CA GLN A 62 8.76 11.53 7.86
C GLN A 62 9.32 12.89 7.38
N PHE A 63 8.59 13.98 7.69
CA PHE A 63 9.01 15.35 7.37
C PHE A 63 10.42 15.65 7.89
N LEU A 64 11.32 16.04 6.99
CA LEU A 64 12.62 16.60 7.36
C LEU A 64 12.44 18.00 7.98
N GLU A 65 13.39 18.44 8.81
CA GLU A 65 13.31 19.76 9.46
C GLU A 65 13.26 20.91 8.46
N SER A 66 14.00 20.85 7.35
CA SER A 66 13.92 21.84 6.28
C SER A 66 12.51 21.87 5.65
N THR A 67 11.96 20.70 5.33
CA THR A 67 10.60 20.57 4.81
C THR A 67 9.57 21.14 5.80
N ALA A 68 9.71 20.85 7.09
CA ALA A 68 8.81 21.36 8.13
C ALA A 68 8.85 22.90 8.19
N LYS A 69 10.05 23.50 8.13
CA LYS A 69 10.22 24.97 8.08
C LYS A 69 9.60 25.58 6.84
N ASP A 70 9.80 24.98 5.68
CA ASP A 70 9.22 25.44 4.41
C ASP A 70 7.68 25.42 4.45
N LEU A 71 7.10 24.52 5.24
CA LEU A 71 5.66 24.41 5.48
C LEU A 71 5.16 25.32 6.63
N GLY A 72 6.02 26.14 7.23
CA GLY A 72 5.67 27.07 8.30
C GLY A 72 5.54 26.42 9.67
N THR A 73 6.20 25.28 9.92
CA THR A 73 6.20 24.57 11.20
C THR A 73 7.60 24.08 11.58
N SER A 74 7.72 23.13 12.50
CA SER A 74 8.96 22.43 12.87
C SER A 74 8.70 20.96 13.14
N THR A 75 9.73 20.12 13.10
CA THR A 75 9.58 18.70 13.49
C THR A 75 9.15 18.55 14.96
N ALA A 76 9.59 19.46 15.84
CA ALA A 76 9.18 19.48 17.24
C ALA A 76 7.67 19.78 17.40
N ALA A 77 7.11 20.66 16.56
CA ALA A 77 5.67 20.92 16.54
C ALA A 77 4.90 19.74 15.93
N LEU A 78 5.37 19.19 14.81
CA LEU A 78 4.78 18.02 14.17
C LEU A 78 4.73 16.82 15.12
N TYR A 79 5.78 16.57 15.90
CA TYR A 79 5.83 15.49 16.88
C TYR A 79 4.69 15.56 17.91
N LYS A 80 4.27 16.76 18.28
CA LYS A 80 3.17 16.99 19.24
C LYS A 80 1.78 16.85 18.61
N MET A 81 1.69 16.76 17.29
CA MET A 81 0.42 16.63 16.56
C MET A 81 -0.05 15.19 16.50
N ASN A 82 -1.36 14.99 16.52
CA ASN A 82 -1.97 13.70 16.21
C ASN A 82 -2.05 13.46 14.69
N HIS A 83 -2.55 12.28 14.31
CA HIS A 83 -2.71 11.85 12.91
C HIS A 83 -3.44 12.90 12.05
N VAL A 84 -4.59 13.41 12.51
CA VAL A 84 -5.42 14.35 11.75
C VAL A 84 -4.76 15.72 11.66
N GLN A 85 -4.13 16.18 12.75
CA GLN A 85 -3.44 17.47 12.80
C GLN A 85 -2.23 17.56 11.85
N GLN A 86 -1.60 16.44 11.51
CA GLN A 86 -0.52 16.42 10.51
C GLN A 86 -1.02 16.44 9.06
N LEU A 87 -2.27 16.05 8.78
CA LEU A 87 -2.78 15.93 7.41
C LEU A 87 -2.77 17.25 6.60
N PRO A 88 -3.04 18.44 7.17
CA PRO A 88 -2.85 19.70 6.45
C PRO A 88 -1.42 19.90 5.92
N TYR A 89 -0.41 19.48 6.69
CA TYR A 89 1.00 19.54 6.26
C TYR A 89 1.31 18.48 5.19
N VAL A 90 0.71 17.30 5.27
CA VAL A 90 0.79 16.28 4.22
C VAL A 90 0.20 16.83 2.91
N ARG A 91 -0.97 17.49 2.99
CA ARG A 91 -1.61 18.13 1.84
C ARG A 91 -0.72 19.18 1.19
N GLU A 92 -0.21 20.13 1.97
CA GLU A 92 0.62 21.22 1.42
C GLU A 92 1.96 20.71 0.88
N TYR A 93 2.56 19.70 1.52
CA TYR A 93 3.74 19.01 0.98
C TYR A 93 3.45 18.40 -0.40
N LEU A 94 2.42 17.55 -0.49
CA LEU A 94 2.06 16.85 -1.73
C LEU A 94 1.66 17.84 -2.83
N LYS A 95 0.91 18.89 -2.49
CA LYS A 95 0.55 19.96 -3.43
C LYS A 95 1.77 20.61 -4.07
N ARG A 96 2.80 20.94 -3.28
CA ARG A 96 4.06 21.51 -3.81
C ARG A 96 4.78 20.50 -4.71
N ARG A 97 4.91 19.25 -4.27
CA ARG A 97 5.57 18.20 -5.05
C ARG A 97 4.85 17.87 -6.36
N ILE A 98 3.53 17.86 -6.35
CA ILE A 98 2.70 17.68 -7.54
C ILE A 98 2.84 18.86 -8.49
N LYS A 99 2.90 20.11 -7.98
CA LYS A 99 3.18 21.29 -8.81
C LYS A 99 4.55 21.19 -9.50
N GLU A 100 5.56 20.64 -8.83
CA GLU A 100 6.92 20.51 -9.36
C GLU A 100 7.09 19.36 -10.36
N ARG A 101 6.42 18.21 -10.12
CA ARG A 101 6.71 16.95 -10.83
C ARG A 101 5.52 16.36 -11.60
N GLY A 102 4.32 16.87 -11.34
CA GLY A 102 3.06 16.36 -11.89
C GLY A 102 2.29 15.46 -10.91
N VAL A 103 1.03 15.23 -11.25
CA VAL A 103 0.14 14.34 -10.48
C VAL A 103 0.62 12.88 -10.62
N PRO A 104 0.80 12.13 -9.52
CA PRO A 104 1.28 10.76 -9.59
C PRO A 104 0.26 9.85 -10.29
N LYS A 105 0.74 9.01 -11.21
CA LYS A 105 -0.11 8.10 -11.99
C LYS A 105 -0.43 6.79 -11.25
N ASP A 106 0.37 6.46 -10.25
CA ASP A 106 0.35 5.22 -9.47
C ASP A 106 0.90 5.47 -8.06
N ALA A 107 0.78 4.47 -7.17
CA ALA A 107 1.27 4.54 -5.79
C ALA A 107 2.79 4.71 -5.70
N TYR A 108 3.55 4.19 -6.67
CA TYR A 108 5.01 4.29 -6.68
C TYR A 108 5.46 5.73 -6.95
N GLN A 109 4.83 6.42 -7.89
CA GLN A 109 5.08 7.83 -8.14
C GLN A 109 4.66 8.70 -6.95
N LEU A 110 3.56 8.39 -6.27
CA LEU A 110 3.19 9.08 -5.03
C LEU A 110 4.24 8.86 -3.94
N TYR A 111 4.73 7.62 -3.79
CA TYR A 111 5.85 7.33 -2.89
C TYR A 111 7.09 8.12 -3.28
N PHE A 112 7.43 8.21 -4.58
CA PHE A 112 8.57 8.98 -5.06
C PHE A 112 8.46 10.48 -4.78
N LEU A 113 7.26 11.06 -4.74
CA LEU A 113 7.11 12.46 -4.31
C LEU A 113 7.52 12.67 -2.85
N VAL A 114 7.35 11.66 -2.00
CA VAL A 114 7.69 11.70 -0.57
C VAL A 114 9.13 11.25 -0.32
N HIS A 115 9.54 10.16 -0.97
CA HIS A 115 10.77 9.44 -0.70
C HIS A 115 11.49 9.07 -2.01
N PHE A 116 12.76 9.45 -2.15
CA PHE A 116 13.49 9.42 -3.43
C PHE A 116 12.83 10.17 -4.61
N PRO A 117 12.64 11.51 -4.55
CA PRO A 117 12.10 12.31 -5.66
C PRO A 117 12.83 12.18 -7.00
N ILE A 118 14.10 11.78 -6.98
CA ILE A 118 14.90 11.50 -8.18
C ILE A 118 14.39 10.31 -9.01
N ALA A 119 13.65 9.37 -8.38
CA ALA A 119 13.07 8.21 -9.04
C ALA A 119 11.76 8.51 -9.79
N PHE A 120 11.17 9.69 -9.57
CA PHE A 120 9.87 10.03 -10.16
C PHE A 120 9.92 10.00 -11.70
N GLY A 121 9.07 9.14 -12.30
CA GLY A 121 8.98 8.97 -13.75
C GLY A 121 10.18 8.27 -14.40
N LYS A 122 11.09 7.67 -13.61
CA LYS A 122 12.24 6.91 -14.11
C LYS A 122 11.89 5.45 -14.37
N ALA A 123 12.65 4.82 -15.26
CA ALA A 123 12.51 3.40 -15.59
C ALA A 123 13.04 2.52 -14.45
N ASP A 124 12.53 1.29 -14.34
CA ASP A 124 12.81 0.36 -13.24
C ASP A 124 14.31 0.01 -13.09
N ASN A 125 15.04 -0.04 -14.21
CA ASN A 125 16.48 -0.30 -14.24
C ASN A 125 17.35 0.92 -13.91
N THR A 126 16.76 2.08 -13.60
CA THR A 126 17.53 3.28 -13.27
C THR A 126 18.19 3.11 -11.91
N VAL A 127 19.51 3.21 -11.89
CA VAL A 127 20.30 3.19 -10.65
C VAL A 127 20.15 4.53 -9.90
N LEU A 128 19.78 4.47 -8.63
CA LEU A 128 19.60 5.62 -7.76
C LEU A 128 20.85 5.90 -6.91
N TYR A 129 21.46 4.85 -6.38
CA TYR A 129 22.70 4.94 -5.60
C TYR A 129 23.45 3.60 -5.63
N ARG A 130 24.71 3.62 -5.19
CA ARG A 130 25.64 2.49 -5.24
C ARG A 130 26.39 2.34 -3.93
N ARG A 131 26.90 1.13 -3.68
CA ARG A 131 27.78 0.82 -2.55
C ARG A 131 28.93 1.83 -2.47
N GLY A 132 29.25 2.25 -1.25
CA GLY A 132 30.27 3.29 -0.98
C GLY A 132 29.74 4.72 -1.02
N THR A 133 28.44 4.92 -1.19
CA THR A 133 27.80 6.23 -1.03
C THR A 133 27.01 6.29 0.28
N THR A 134 26.92 7.48 0.90
CA THR A 134 26.12 7.69 2.11
C THR A 134 24.65 7.28 1.93
N ALA A 135 24.11 7.43 0.71
CA ALA A 135 22.74 7.03 0.38
C ALA A 135 22.54 5.51 0.50
N TYR A 136 23.51 4.71 0.06
CA TYR A 136 23.49 3.25 0.18
C TYR A 136 23.58 2.80 1.63
N ASP A 137 24.47 3.42 2.42
CA ASP A 137 24.65 3.07 3.83
C ASP A 137 23.43 3.46 4.69
N SER A 138 22.73 4.53 4.29
CA SER A 138 21.54 5.02 5.00
C SER A 138 20.26 4.28 4.62
N ASN A 139 20.20 3.68 3.43
CA ASN A 139 19.01 3.04 2.88
C ASN A 139 19.36 1.65 2.32
N PRO A 140 19.35 0.60 3.16
CA PRO A 140 19.71 -0.75 2.73
C PRO A 140 18.55 -1.40 1.95
N LEU A 141 18.41 -1.01 0.68
CA LEU A 141 17.38 -1.51 -0.25
C LEU A 141 17.94 -2.39 -1.37
N ASP A 142 19.24 -2.71 -1.33
CA ASP A 142 19.91 -3.62 -2.27
C ASP A 142 19.52 -5.07 -1.93
N TYR A 143 18.43 -5.55 -2.55
CA TYR A 143 17.82 -6.83 -2.19
C TYR A 143 18.49 -8.02 -2.89
N ASN A 144 19.15 -7.79 -4.03
CA ASN A 144 19.87 -8.81 -4.78
C ASN A 144 21.38 -8.83 -4.48
N ALA A 145 21.87 -7.90 -3.65
CA ALA A 145 23.25 -7.74 -3.20
C ALA A 145 24.26 -7.43 -4.33
N ASP A 146 23.81 -6.82 -5.43
CA ASP A 146 24.64 -6.52 -6.60
C ASP A 146 25.47 -5.22 -6.45
N GLY A 147 25.28 -4.49 -5.35
CA GLY A 147 26.02 -3.27 -5.02
C GLY A 147 25.40 -2.00 -5.62
N VAL A 148 24.23 -2.08 -6.25
CA VAL A 148 23.46 -0.92 -6.68
C VAL A 148 22.05 -0.98 -6.13
N VAL A 149 21.39 0.18 -6.03
CA VAL A 149 19.95 0.23 -5.78
C VAL A 149 19.24 0.89 -6.94
N THR A 150 18.22 0.22 -7.44
CA THR A 150 17.42 0.62 -8.59
C THR A 150 16.03 1.13 -8.21
N VAL A 151 15.35 1.78 -9.15
CA VAL A 151 13.93 2.14 -9.01
C VAL A 151 13.07 0.91 -8.70
N ALA A 152 13.36 -0.24 -9.33
CA ALA A 152 12.64 -1.49 -9.09
C ALA A 152 12.69 -1.94 -7.63
N GLU A 153 13.84 -1.79 -6.97
CA GLU A 153 14.03 -2.18 -5.58
C GLU A 153 13.32 -1.24 -4.61
N VAL A 154 13.28 0.06 -4.92
CA VAL A 154 12.45 1.00 -4.16
C VAL A 154 10.95 0.68 -4.30
N LYS A 155 10.50 0.26 -5.50
CA LYS A 155 9.13 -0.25 -5.67
C LYS A 155 8.89 -1.54 -4.88
N LEU A 156 9.89 -2.43 -4.80
CA LEU A 156 9.82 -3.66 -4.00
C LEU A 156 9.71 -3.36 -2.50
N PHE A 157 10.38 -2.32 -2.01
CA PHE A 157 10.21 -1.84 -0.64
C PHE A 157 8.74 -1.47 -0.36
N LEU A 158 8.11 -0.66 -1.23
CA LEU A 158 6.71 -0.30 -1.08
C LEU A 158 5.79 -1.53 -1.16
N ASN A 159 6.09 -2.49 -2.04
CA ASN A 159 5.35 -3.74 -2.15
C ASN A 159 5.41 -4.60 -0.87
N LYS A 160 6.53 -4.56 -0.14
CA LYS A 160 6.67 -5.24 1.16
C LYS A 160 5.89 -4.55 2.27
N ALA A 161 5.53 -3.28 2.09
CA ALA A 161 4.73 -2.50 3.04
C ALA A 161 3.22 -2.74 2.90
N LEU A 162 2.77 -3.58 1.98
CA LEU A 162 1.34 -3.86 1.76
C LEU A 162 0.77 -4.81 2.82
N PRO A 163 -0.54 -4.71 3.14
CA PRO A 163 -1.15 -5.67 4.03
C PRO A 163 -1.31 -7.02 3.34
N VAL A 164 -1.37 -8.08 4.15
CA VAL A 164 -1.63 -9.43 3.66
C VAL A 164 -2.96 -9.45 2.89
N GLY A 165 -2.92 -9.97 1.66
CA GLY A 165 -4.09 -10.06 0.79
C GLY A 165 -4.44 -8.78 0.03
N TYR A 166 -3.64 -7.70 0.12
CA TYR A 166 -3.83 -6.53 -0.72
C TYR A 166 -3.51 -6.83 -2.18
N ASP A 167 -4.45 -6.51 -3.08
CA ASP A 167 -4.26 -6.68 -4.52
C ASP A 167 -3.29 -5.61 -5.06
N LYS A 168 -2.10 -6.05 -5.50
CA LYS A 168 -1.05 -5.18 -6.02
C LYS A 168 -1.46 -4.41 -7.28
N THR A 169 -2.43 -4.90 -8.04
CA THR A 169 -2.92 -4.17 -9.23
C THR A 169 -3.51 -2.81 -8.85
N ASN A 170 -4.07 -2.70 -7.63
CA ASN A 170 -4.57 -1.44 -7.09
C ASN A 170 -3.49 -0.39 -6.85
N LEU A 171 -2.20 -0.74 -6.88
CA LEU A 171 -1.11 0.25 -6.85
C LEU A 171 -0.97 1.03 -8.16
N THR A 172 -1.44 0.47 -9.27
CA THR A 172 -1.31 1.05 -10.61
C THR A 172 -2.65 1.45 -11.23
N THR A 173 -3.75 0.91 -10.72
CA THR A 173 -5.10 1.22 -11.21
C THR A 173 -5.72 2.38 -10.42
N GLY A 174 -6.25 3.37 -11.13
CA GLY A 174 -7.11 4.38 -10.53
C GLY A 174 -8.51 3.83 -10.28
N SER A 175 -8.80 3.48 -9.02
CA SER A 175 -10.10 3.17 -8.39
C SER A 175 -10.53 1.70 -8.17
N ILE A 176 -10.71 1.41 -6.87
CA ILE A 176 -11.62 0.51 -6.11
C ILE A 176 -11.88 -0.92 -6.62
N SER A 177 -11.10 -1.89 -6.12
CA SER A 177 -11.57 -3.28 -6.01
C SER A 177 -10.77 -4.10 -5.00
N SER A 178 -11.38 -4.46 -3.86
CA SER A 178 -11.10 -5.76 -3.23
C SER A 178 -12.28 -6.24 -2.36
N GLN A 179 -13.52 -6.11 -2.85
CA GLN A 179 -14.63 -6.91 -2.34
C GLN A 179 -14.69 -8.28 -3.02
N THR A 180 -14.12 -8.40 -4.23
CA THR A 180 -14.09 -9.64 -5.02
C THR A 180 -13.35 -10.77 -4.29
N GLY A 181 -12.20 -10.49 -3.68
CA GLY A 181 -11.44 -11.51 -2.93
C GLY A 181 -12.16 -12.01 -1.67
N ARG A 182 -12.81 -11.11 -0.90
CA ARG A 182 -13.57 -11.50 0.31
C ARG A 182 -14.88 -12.18 -0.05
N ALA A 183 -15.60 -11.70 -1.07
CA ALA A 183 -16.82 -12.34 -1.56
C ALA A 183 -16.53 -13.75 -2.09
N LEU A 184 -15.42 -13.97 -2.79
CA LEU A 184 -15.03 -15.31 -3.24
C LEU A 184 -14.78 -16.25 -2.06
N LEU A 185 -14.08 -15.79 -1.01
CA LEU A 185 -13.83 -16.59 0.19
C LEU A 185 -15.12 -16.91 0.97
N TRP A 186 -16.06 -15.96 1.06
CA TRP A 186 -17.38 -16.21 1.65
C TRP A 186 -18.22 -17.18 0.82
N ILE A 187 -18.20 -17.06 -0.52
CA ILE A 187 -18.90 -17.99 -1.41
C ILE A 187 -18.31 -19.39 -1.30
N ILE A 188 -16.98 -19.53 -1.32
CA ILE A 188 -16.29 -20.82 -1.14
C ILE A 188 -16.62 -21.42 0.25
N GLY A 189 -16.58 -20.60 1.31
CA GLY A 189 -16.92 -21.04 2.66
C GLY A 189 -18.38 -21.49 2.79
N ILE A 190 -19.33 -20.69 2.29
CA ILE A 190 -20.76 -21.03 2.31
C ILE A 190 -21.02 -22.31 1.49
N CYS A 191 -20.44 -22.41 0.28
CA CYS A 191 -20.55 -23.63 -0.53
C CYS A 191 -19.97 -24.86 0.20
N PHE A 192 -18.86 -24.71 0.92
CA PHE A 192 -18.26 -25.80 1.70
C PHE A 192 -19.16 -26.25 2.86
N PHE A 193 -19.77 -25.31 3.60
CA PHE A 193 -20.67 -25.64 4.71
C PHE A 193 -22.03 -26.19 4.26
N VAL A 194 -22.60 -25.68 3.15
CA VAL A 194 -23.81 -26.24 2.56
C VAL A 194 -23.55 -27.65 2.01
N ALA A 195 -22.41 -27.85 1.33
CA ALA A 195 -22.02 -29.17 0.83
C ALA A 195 -21.83 -30.16 1.99
N THR A 196 -21.02 -29.83 2.99
CA THR A 196 -20.76 -30.73 4.14
C THR A 196 -22.04 -31.03 4.93
N GLY A 197 -22.90 -30.05 5.18
CA GLY A 197 -24.22 -30.27 5.79
C GLY A 197 -25.12 -31.21 4.96
N TYR A 198 -25.16 -31.03 3.63
CA TYR A 198 -25.92 -31.89 2.72
C TYR A 198 -25.41 -33.34 2.73
N PHE A 199 -24.09 -33.55 2.74
CA PHE A 199 -23.49 -34.89 2.75
C PHE A 199 -23.58 -35.62 4.10
N ILE A 200 -23.69 -34.89 5.22
CA ILE A 200 -23.96 -35.47 6.54
C ILE A 200 -25.38 -36.05 6.60
N VAL A 201 -26.36 -35.37 6.00
CA VAL A 201 -27.78 -35.80 6.00
C VAL A 201 -28.08 -36.86 4.93
N ARG A 202 -27.27 -36.94 3.87
CA ARG A 202 -27.41 -37.93 2.79
C ARG A 202 -26.08 -38.62 2.45
N PRO A 203 -25.61 -39.57 3.27
CA PRO A 203 -24.32 -40.23 3.06
C PRO A 203 -24.21 -40.96 1.71
N ASP A 204 -25.32 -41.48 1.17
CA ASP A 204 -25.34 -42.20 -0.12
C ASP A 204 -25.04 -41.28 -1.33
N SER A 205 -25.22 -39.96 -1.16
CA SER A 205 -24.95 -38.98 -2.23
C SER A 205 -23.46 -38.81 -2.54
N TRP A 206 -22.56 -39.30 -1.67
CA TRP A 206 -21.12 -39.34 -1.94
C TRP A 206 -20.76 -40.22 -3.13
N GLN A 207 -21.54 -41.26 -3.42
CA GLN A 207 -21.27 -42.16 -4.55
C GLN A 207 -21.57 -41.47 -5.88
N ALA A 208 -22.64 -40.68 -5.94
CA ALA A 208 -22.98 -39.88 -7.12
C ALA A 208 -21.92 -38.81 -7.40
N VAL A 209 -21.42 -38.13 -6.37
CA VAL A 209 -20.35 -37.13 -6.51
C VAL A 209 -19.03 -37.75 -6.95
N LYS A 210 -18.65 -38.89 -6.37
CA LYS A 210 -17.46 -39.64 -6.80
C LYS A 210 -17.54 -40.04 -8.27
N ALA A 211 -18.71 -40.48 -8.73
CA ALA A 211 -18.93 -40.80 -10.14
C ALA A 211 -18.80 -39.55 -11.03
N LEU A 212 -19.40 -38.44 -10.63
CA LEU A 212 -19.38 -37.18 -11.37
C LEU A 212 -17.95 -36.59 -11.47
N ILE A 213 -17.17 -36.63 -10.39
CA ILE A 213 -15.75 -36.22 -10.38
C ILE A 213 -14.93 -37.15 -11.29
N LYS A 214 -15.13 -38.47 -11.19
CA LYS A 214 -14.43 -39.45 -12.02
C LYS A 214 -14.72 -39.25 -13.50
N ASP A 215 -15.96 -38.93 -13.86
CA ASP A 215 -16.37 -38.65 -15.24
C ASP A 215 -15.85 -37.30 -15.73
N PHE A 216 -15.85 -36.27 -14.88
CA PHE A 216 -15.25 -34.98 -15.18
C PHE A 216 -13.77 -35.14 -15.56
N PHE A 217 -12.97 -35.82 -14.72
CA PHE A 217 -11.55 -36.06 -15.01
C PHE A 217 -11.33 -36.94 -16.25
N LYS A 218 -12.18 -37.95 -16.49
CA LYS A 218 -12.13 -38.74 -17.73
C LYS A 218 -12.37 -37.89 -18.97
N GLN A 219 -13.34 -36.96 -18.92
CA GLN A 219 -13.63 -36.06 -20.03
C GLN A 219 -12.53 -35.02 -20.21
N THR A 220 -11.96 -34.48 -19.13
CA THR A 220 -10.85 -33.51 -19.23
C THR A 220 -9.60 -34.14 -19.82
N ILE A 221 -9.26 -35.38 -19.43
CA ILE A 221 -8.09 -36.10 -19.97
C ILE A 221 -8.27 -36.46 -21.46
N LYS A 222 -9.50 -36.61 -21.95
CA LYS A 222 -9.80 -36.87 -23.37
C LYS A 222 -9.61 -35.65 -24.28
N VAL A 223 -9.57 -34.44 -23.71
CA VAL A 223 -9.37 -33.17 -24.44
C VAL A 223 -7.87 -32.84 -24.62
N PHE A 224 -6.98 -33.55 -23.91
CA PHE A 224 -5.52 -33.36 -23.96
C PHE A 224 -4.74 -34.53 -24.61
N LYS A 225 -5.43 -35.41 -25.34
CA LYS A 225 -4.85 -36.37 -26.30
C LYS A 225 -5.34 -36.05 -27.69
#